data_AF-A0A7U9WUR5-F1
#
_entry.id   AF-A0A7U9WUR5-F1
#
_cell.length_a   1.000
_cell.length_b   1.000
_cell.length_c   1.000
_cell.angle_alpha   90.00
_cell.angle_beta   90.00
_cell.angle_gamma   90.00
#
_symmetry.space_group_name_H-M   'P 1'
#
loop_
_entity.id
_entity.type
_entity.pdbx_description
1 polymer ?
#
loop_
_entity_poly.entity_id
_entity_poly.type
_entity_poly.pdbx_seq_one_letter_code
_entity_poly.pdbx_strand_id
1 'polypeptide(L)' 'MILVANLGKSQKEPLFMQKVGEYCKYYKVKSRNIAGGRCNLVLEVRAAKEYEMMQDLEKMEDVESVSLVSHDGEVTF' A
#
# COMPACT_ATOMS: atom_id res chain seq x y z
N MET A 1 -1.28 -0.74 -10.72
CA MET A 1 -2.11 -1.45 -9.71
C MET A 1 -2.47 -0.50 -8.61
N ILE A 2 -3.54 -0.81 -7.87
CA ILE A 2 -3.91 -0.08 -6.65
C ILE A 2 -3.61 -0.96 -5.45
N LEU A 3 -2.78 -0.45 -4.54
CA LEU A 3 -2.52 -1.05 -3.24
C LEU A 3 -3.35 -0.32 -2.19
N VAL A 4 -4.18 -1.07 -1.46
CA VAL A 4 -4.98 -0.56 -0.35
C VAL A 4 -4.42 -1.17 0.93
N ALA A 5 -4.11 -0.34 1.92
CA ALA A 5 -3.55 -0.80 3.19
C ALA A 5 -4.22 -0.11 4.38
N ASN A 6 -4.50 -0.88 5.42
CA ASN A 6 -5.00 -0.38 6.69
C ASN A 6 -3.98 -0.66 7.78
N LEU A 7 -3.59 0.38 8.51
CA LEU A 7 -2.61 0.35 9.58
C LEU A 7 -3.29 0.63 10.92
N GLY A 8 -3.04 -0.23 11.90
CA GLY A 8 -3.54 -0.07 13.27
C GLY A 8 -2.95 1.14 13.99
N LYS A 9 -1.78 1.62 13.55
CA LYS A 9 -1.11 2.83 14.07
C LYS A 9 -0.64 3.72 12.93
N SER A 10 -1.13 4.96 12.88
CA SER A 10 -0.76 5.94 11.84
C SER A 10 0.73 6.31 11.84
N GLN A 11 1.37 6.24 13.01
CA GLN A 11 2.81 6.51 13.17
C GLN A 11 3.70 5.49 12.44
N LYS A 12 3.16 4.32 12.05
CA LYS A 12 3.87 3.28 11.31
C LYS A 12 3.84 3.49 9.79
N GLU A 13 3.05 4.46 9.30
CA GLU A 13 2.99 4.78 7.88
C GLU A 13 4.38 5.00 7.24
N PRO A 14 5.32 5.79 7.81
CA PRO A 14 6.61 6.02 7.17
C PRO A 14 7.39 4.73 6.92
N LEU A 15 7.33 3.79 7.87
CA LEU A 15 7.97 2.48 7.75
C LEU A 15 7.28 1.64 6.66
N PHE A 16 5.94 1.63 6.63
CA PHE A 16 5.16 0.97 5.59
C PHE A 16 5.51 1.50 4.20
N MET A 17 5.60 2.83 4.05
CA MET A 17 5.94 3.48 2.78
C MET A 17 7.38 3.18 2.34
N GLN A 18 8.32 3.10 3.29
CA GLN A 18 9.68 2.66 3.00
C GLN A 18 9.69 1.24 2.43
N LYS A 19 8.94 0.32 3.06
CA LYS A 19 8.84 -1.07 2.60
C LYS A 19 8.21 -1.19 1.21
N VAL A 20 7.16 -0.42 0.93
CA VAL A 20 6.58 -0.33 -0.44
C VAL A 20 7.63 0.15 -1.45
N GLY A 21 8.46 1.13 -1.08
CA GLY A 21 9.54 1.66 -1.92
C GLY A 21 10.62 0.65 -2.30
N GLU A 22 10.83 -0.41 -1.51
CA GLU A 22 11.77 -1.50 -1.84
C GLU A 22 11.32 -2.32 -3.07
N TYR A 23 10.01 -2.42 -3.31
CA TYR A 23 9.42 -3.21 -4.41
C TYR A 23 8.90 -2.35 -5.55
N CYS A 24 8.59 -1.09 -5.28
CA CYS A 24 7.93 -0.17 -6.21
C CYS A 24 8.83 1.04 -6.48
N LYS A 25 9.53 1.05 -7.62
CA LYS A 25 10.32 2.21 -8.06
C LYS A 25 9.47 3.49 -8.23
N TYR A 26 8.20 3.31 -8.60
CA TYR A 26 7.24 4.38 -8.74
C TYR A 26 5.96 4.04 -7.98
N TYR A 27 5.60 4.91 -7.04
CA TYR A 27 4.33 4.87 -6.33
C TYR A 27 3.79 6.29 -6.16
N LYS A 28 2.46 6.40 -6.03
CA LYS A 28 1.77 7.67 -5.76
C LYS A 28 0.68 7.45 -4.72
N VAL A 29 0.70 8.21 -3.64
CA VAL A 29 -0.40 8.23 -2.67
C VAL A 29 -1.61 8.89 -3.32
N LYS A 30 -2.72 8.15 -3.42
CA LYS A 30 -4.00 8.62 -3.96
C LYS A 30 -4.94 9.06 -2.84
N SER A 31 -4.85 8.41 -1.68
CA SER A 31 -5.59 8.77 -0.47
C SER A 31 -4.79 8.42 0.77
N ARG A 32 -4.88 9.28 1.78
CA ARG A 32 -4.37 9.07 3.14
C ARG A 32 -5.45 9.51 4.12
N ASN A 33 -6.03 8.55 4.83
CA ASN A 33 -7.04 8.81 5.84
C ASN A 33 -6.50 8.43 7.21
N ILE A 34 -6.52 9.37 8.17
CA ILE A 34 -6.09 9.14 9.54
C ILE A 34 -7.27 9.43 10.46
N ALA A 35 -7.65 8.43 11.25
CA ALA A 35 -8.76 8.54 12.20
C ALA A 35 -8.53 7.62 13.40
N GLY A 36 -8.75 8.13 14.61
CA GLY A 36 -8.65 7.33 15.84
C GLY A 36 -7.28 6.67 16.06
N GLY A 37 -6.20 7.28 15.57
CA GLY A 37 -4.84 6.72 15.65
C GLY A 37 -4.49 5.68 14.58
N ARG A 38 -5.44 5.31 13.71
CA ARG A 38 -5.24 4.40 12.55
C ARG A 38 -4.92 5.17 11.27
N CYS A 39 -4.39 4.48 10.26
CA CYS A 39 -4.14 5.06 8.93
C CYS A 39 -4.57 4.11 7.81
N ASN A 40 -5.42 4.59 6.91
CA ASN A 40 -5.81 3.88 5.70
C ASN A 40 -5.18 4.58 4.49
N LEU A 41 -4.55 3.79 3.62
CA LEU A 41 -3.81 4.25 2.46
C LEU A 41 -4.37 3.65 1.18
N VAL A 42 -4.44 4.47 0.14
CA VAL A 42 -4.64 4.03 -1.23
C VAL A 42 -3.46 4.53 -2.05
N LEU A 43 -2.74 3.60 -2.65
CA LEU A 43 -1.49 3.84 -3.38
C LEU A 43 -1.64 3.32 -4.80
N GLU A 44 -1.28 4.14 -5.77
CA GLU A 44 -1.02 3.66 -7.12
C GLU A 44 0.42 3.17 -7.18
N VAL A 45 0.64 1.90 -7.52
CA VAL A 45 1.95 1.25 -7.48
C VAL A 45 2.29 0.55 -8.80
N ARG A 46 3.60 0.48 -9.08
CA ARG A 46 4.21 -0.40 -10.10
C ARG A 46 5.21 -1.33 -9.40
N ALA A 47 4.74 -2.50 -8.99
CA ALA A 47 5.56 -3.53 -8.35
C ALA A 47 6.10 -4.51 -9.41
N ALA A 48 7.37 -4.90 -9.30
CA ALA A 48 7.95 -5.95 -10.16
C ALA A 48 7.74 -7.36 -9.58
N LYS A 49 7.54 -7.45 -8.26
CA LYS A 49 7.44 -8.71 -7.50
C LYS A 49 6.25 -8.65 -6.55
N GLU A 50 5.06 -8.63 -7.12
CA GLU A 50 3.80 -8.41 -6.42
C GLU A 50 3.59 -9.36 -5.24
N TYR A 51 3.80 -10.66 -5.45
CA TYR A 51 3.61 -11.66 -4.41
C TYR A 51 4.57 -11.48 -3.23
N GLU A 52 5.88 -11.30 -3.50
CA GLU A 52 6.89 -11.07 -2.46
C GLU A 52 6.59 -9.79 -1.67
N MET A 53 6.20 -8.72 -2.36
CA MET A 53 5.81 -7.47 -1.72
C MET A 53 4.62 -7.68 -0.77
N MET A 54 3.58 -8.37 -1.23
CA MET A 54 2.38 -8.61 -0.40
C MET A 54 2.68 -9.46 0.83
N GLN A 55 3.50 -10.50 0.68
CA GLN A 55 3.95 -11.34 1.81
C GLN A 55 4.77 -10.55 2.83
N ASP A 56 5.61 -9.62 2.38
CA ASP A 56 6.43 -8.82 3.26
C ASP A 56 5.63 -7.70 3.96
N LEU A 57 4.68 -7.09 3.26
CA LEU A 57 3.80 -6.05 3.82
C LEU A 57 2.84 -6.64 4.86
N GLU A 58 2.25 -7.80 4.61
CA GLU A 58 1.32 -8.46 5.56
C GLU A 58 2.00 -8.83 6.88
N LYS A 59 3.29 -9.15 6.86
CA LYS A 59 4.08 -9.49 8.06
C LYS A 59 4.53 -8.28 8.87
N MET A 60 4.30 -7.06 8.40
CA MET A 60 4.70 -5.87 9.14
C MET A 60 3.83 -5.69 10.39
N GLU A 61 4.48 -5.32 11.50
CA GLU A 61 3.78 -4.95 12.72
C GLU A 61 2.79 -3.81 12.44
N ASP A 62 1.56 -3.94 12.94
CA ASP A 62 0.46 -2.98 12.80
C ASP A 62 -0.16 -2.86 11.39
N VAL A 63 0.13 -3.76 10.44
CA VAL A 63 -0.70 -3.92 9.23
C VAL A 63 -1.92 -4.76 9.57
N GLU A 64 -3.12 -4.16 9.49
CA GLU A 64 -4.38 -4.86 9.73
C GLU A 64 -4.85 -5.59 8.47
N SER A 65 -4.66 -4.95 7.30
CA SER A 65 -4.89 -5.59 6.01
C SER A 65 -4.11 -4.90 4.90
N VAL A 66 -3.78 -5.69 3.87
CA VAL A 66 -3.19 -5.20 2.63
C VAL A 66 -3.83 -5.93 1.45
N SER A 67 -4.27 -5.15 0.45
CA SER A 67 -4.93 -5.67 -0.75
C SER A 67 -4.27 -5.05 -1.99
N LEU A 68 -3.88 -5.89 -2.93
CA LEU A 68 -3.41 -5.46 -4.24
C LEU A 68 -4.49 -5.73 -5.27
N VAL A 69 -4.96 -4.66 -5.89
CA VAL A 69 -5.98 -4.69 -6.93
C VAL A 69 -5.32 -4.45 -8.26
N SER A 70 -5.26 -5.52 -9.06
CA SER A 70 -4.91 -5.42 -10.48
C SER A 70 -6.05 -4.71 -11.20
N HIS A 71 -5.70 -3.60 -11.83
CA HIS A 71 -6.62 -2.82 -12.65
C HIS A 71 -5.94 -2.65 -14.00
N ASP A 72 -6.52 -3.25 -15.03
CA ASP A 72 -5.93 -3.33 -16.38
C ASP A 72 -6.05 -2.02 -17.18
N GLY A 73 -6.35 -0.92 -16.49
CA GLY A 73 -6.74 0.35 -17.11
C GLY A 73 -8.19 0.27 -17.54
N GLU A 74 -9.02 1.13 -16.98
CA GLU A 74 -10.34 1.39 -17.53
C GLU A 74 -10.12 2.09 -18.87
N VAL A 75 -10.85 1.62 -19.89
CA VAL A 75 -10.76 2.04 -21.29
C VAL A 75 -10.76 3.55 -21.40
N THR A 76 -9.72 4.09 -22.04
CA THR A 76 -9.76 5.47 -22.55
C THR A 76 -10.53 5.45 -23.86
N PHE A 77 -11.72 6.06 -23.87
CA PHE A 77 -12.42 6.47 -25.09
C PHE A 77 -11.96 7.87 -25.48
#